data_AF-A7RYR0-F1
#
_entry.id   AF-A7RYR0-F1
#
_cell.length_a   1.000
_cell.length_b   1.000
_cell.length_c   1.000
_cell.angle_alpha   90.00
_cell.angle_beta   90.00
_cell.angle_gamma   90.00
#
_symmetry.space_group_name_H-M   'P 1'
#
loop_
_entity.id
_entity.type
_entity.pdbx_description
1 polymer ?
#
loop_
_entity_poly.entity_id
_entity_poly.type
_entity_poly.pdbx_seq_one_letter_code
_entity_poly.pdbx_strand_id
1 'polypeptide(L)'
;MSDHNVTDYRWADSNELMTFLHVQLAEAINLQNRSLAAQLHETIRSVKQLPSNSCTTVLTSIEEDYRARMPYLAYLTRSRQALLGTHAHLERLLDRVQRNKLICKKCFISNCVTLFLEAREKEINTFINGFRSNCPTPDEKCRFVEQFLEKLYTELDQDEVWLGASDDHREEGYIAIERDIMGRIYSFAFYPNGDIDVERDKTFTEHVKQLQGIVDINHKAVRIRKMYRKEAPWPSAQQELATINAYKTPTDKLKCVQRCCFTIMNLLNMACASDQCEPAGADDFVPALVLVVIKANPPSLLSTIQYVSNFYGQRLSGEEAWSWMQFCAAVEYTKTIRI
;
A
#
# COMPACT_ATOMS: atom_id res chain seq x y z
N MET A 1 25.30 -21.76 6.05
CA MET A 1 26.63 -21.87 5.44
C MET A 1 27.34 -20.54 5.60
N SER A 2 28.08 -20.44 6.69
CA SER A 2 29.15 -19.48 6.91
C SER A 2 29.87 -20.05 8.12
N ASP A 3 30.62 -21.13 7.88
CA ASP A 3 31.63 -21.61 8.81
C ASP A 3 32.62 -20.47 8.99
N HIS A 4 32.41 -19.68 10.04
CA HIS A 4 33.47 -18.85 10.57
C HIS A 4 34.45 -19.82 11.22
N ASN A 5 35.39 -20.27 10.39
CA ASN A 5 36.66 -20.82 10.81
C ASN A 5 37.14 -19.98 11.99
N VAL A 6 37.06 -20.55 13.18
CA VAL A 6 37.82 -20.11 14.34
C VAL A 6 39.27 -20.36 13.95
N THR A 7 39.86 -19.37 13.27
CA THR A 7 41.29 -19.28 13.06
C THR A 7 41.93 -19.30 14.44
N ASP A 8 42.72 -20.33 14.67
CA ASP A 8 43.50 -20.60 15.88
C ASP A 8 44.54 -19.48 16.06
N TYR A 9 44.09 -18.30 16.50
CA TYR A 9 44.94 -17.18 16.87
C TYR A 9 45.52 -17.48 18.24
N ARG A 10 46.66 -18.17 18.27
CA ARG A 10 47.52 -18.24 19.45
C ARG A 10 48.08 -16.85 19.69
N TRP A 11 47.53 -16.14 20.68
CA TRP A 11 48.04 -14.85 21.18
C TRP A 11 49.46 -15.08 21.74
N ALA A 12 50.47 -14.96 20.88
CA ALA A 12 51.83 -15.32 21.23
C ALA A 12 52.54 -14.22 22.05
N ASP A 13 52.01 -13.00 22.07
CA ASP A 13 52.66 -11.86 22.74
C ASP A 13 51.69 -10.94 23.49
N SER A 14 52.05 -10.57 24.73
CA SER A 14 51.34 -9.56 25.55
C SER A 14 51.14 -8.23 24.81
N ASN A 15 52.02 -7.92 23.86
CA ASN A 15 52.01 -6.70 23.07
C ASN A 15 50.83 -6.64 22.06
N GLU A 16 50.40 -7.77 21.51
CA GLU A 16 49.27 -7.85 20.57
C GLU A 16 47.94 -7.60 21.28
N LEU A 17 47.74 -8.21 22.46
CA LEU A 17 46.57 -7.97 23.31
C LEU A 17 46.47 -6.50 23.72
N MET A 18 47.58 -5.90 24.13
CA MET A 18 47.61 -4.48 24.49
C MET A 18 47.26 -3.61 23.29
N THR A 19 47.76 -3.91 22.10
CA THR A 19 47.42 -3.19 20.87
C THR A 19 45.92 -3.28 20.59
N PHE A 20 45.33 -4.47 20.67
CA PHE A 20 43.89 -4.68 20.51
C PHE A 20 43.06 -3.87 21.52
N LEU A 21 43.41 -3.89 22.81
CA LEU A 21 42.68 -3.16 23.84
C LEU A 21 42.73 -1.64 23.63
N HIS A 22 43.85 -1.08 23.18
CA HIS A 22 43.95 0.35 22.87
C HIS A 22 43.12 0.72 21.62
N VAL A 23 43.05 -0.15 20.62
CA VAL A 23 42.17 0.06 19.45
C VAL A 23 40.70 0.06 19.88
N GLN A 24 40.28 -0.92 20.69
CA GLN A 24 38.92 -0.99 21.22
C GLN A 24 38.57 0.20 22.11
N LEU A 25 39.54 0.72 22.86
CA LEU A 25 39.35 1.91 23.67
C LEU A 25 39.14 3.16 22.81
N ALA A 26 39.96 3.35 21.77
CA ALA A 26 39.81 4.46 20.84
C ALA A 26 38.44 4.42 20.15
N GLU A 27 37.99 3.24 19.75
CA GLU A 27 36.65 3.02 19.18
C GLU A 27 35.54 3.35 20.18
N ALA A 28 35.63 2.88 21.43
CA ALA A 28 34.66 3.17 22.48
C ALA A 28 34.55 4.67 22.80
N ILE A 29 35.68 5.40 22.78
CA ILE A 29 35.70 6.85 22.95
C ILE A 29 35.02 7.56 21.78
N ASN A 30 35.31 7.13 20.54
CA ASN A 30 34.69 7.70 19.35
C ASN A 30 33.17 7.47 19.30
N LEU A 31 32.71 6.31 19.76
CA LEU A 31 31.29 5.97 19.91
C LEU A 31 30.64 6.58 21.17
N GLN A 32 31.39 7.36 21.95
CA GLN A 32 30.94 7.97 23.21
C GLN A 32 30.41 6.99 24.26
N ASN A 33 30.84 5.73 24.21
CA ASN A 33 30.45 4.69 25.16
C ASN A 33 31.28 4.78 26.45
N ARG A 34 30.86 5.67 27.36
CA ARG A 34 31.62 6.00 28.59
C ARG A 34 31.82 4.81 29.53
N SER A 35 30.88 3.87 29.60
CA SER A 35 31.02 2.70 30.49
C SER A 35 32.06 1.72 29.96
N LEU A 36 32.02 1.41 28.66
CA LEU A 36 32.98 0.53 28.01
C LEU A 36 34.39 1.14 28.03
N ALA A 37 34.51 2.44 27.78
CA ALA A 37 35.81 3.13 27.84
C ALA A 37 36.44 3.04 29.25
N ALA A 38 35.64 3.22 30.32
CA ALA A 38 36.13 3.06 31.69
C ALA A 38 36.57 1.62 32.01
N GLN A 39 35.80 0.62 31.56
CA GLN A 39 36.16 -0.79 31.70
C GLN A 39 37.45 -1.14 30.96
N LEU A 40 37.62 -0.61 29.74
CA LEU A 40 38.83 -0.82 28.94
C LEU A 40 40.05 -0.15 29.55
N HIS A 41 39.92 1.06 30.11
CA HIS A 41 40.99 1.72 30.87
C HIS A 41 41.49 0.84 32.02
N GLU A 42 40.55 0.31 32.82
CA GLU A 42 40.90 -0.52 33.98
C GLU A 42 41.46 -1.89 33.57
N THR A 43 40.95 -2.46 32.47
CA THR A 43 41.45 -3.70 31.89
C THR A 43 42.89 -3.53 31.38
N ILE A 44 43.17 -2.47 30.63
CA ILE A 44 44.52 -2.10 30.16
C ILE A 44 45.46 -1.92 31.35
N ARG A 45 45.01 -1.22 32.41
CA ARG A 45 45.78 -1.03 33.64
C ARG A 45 46.11 -2.37 34.30
N SER A 46 45.12 -3.25 34.44
CA SER A 46 45.27 -4.56 35.09
C SER A 46 46.18 -5.49 34.30
N VAL A 47 46.05 -5.53 32.97
CA VAL A 47 46.91 -6.35 32.10
C VAL A 47 48.37 -5.89 32.14
N LYS A 48 48.64 -4.57 32.20
CA LYS A 48 50.00 -4.04 32.36
C LYS A 48 50.69 -4.43 33.67
N GLN A 49 49.91 -4.77 34.70
CA GLN A 49 50.44 -5.16 36.02
C GLN A 49 50.69 -6.67 36.13
N LEU A 50 50.27 -7.47 35.15
CA LEU A 50 50.51 -8.90 35.15
C LEU A 50 51.96 -9.24 34.77
N PRO A 51 52.56 -10.29 35.36
CA PRO A 51 53.84 -10.81 34.91
C PRO A 51 53.79 -11.24 33.44
N SER A 52 54.91 -11.10 32.72
CA SER A 52 55.01 -11.38 31.27
C SER A 52 54.51 -12.77 30.87
N ASN A 53 54.63 -13.76 31.75
CA ASN A 53 54.25 -15.15 31.49
C ASN A 53 52.84 -15.51 31.98
N SER A 54 52.19 -14.63 32.75
CA SER A 54 50.85 -14.87 33.31
C SER A 54 49.73 -14.48 32.36
N CYS A 55 49.99 -13.56 31.42
CA CYS A 55 49.02 -13.10 30.44
C CYS A 55 48.55 -14.26 29.53
N THR A 56 49.50 -15.07 29.05
CA THR A 56 49.21 -16.25 28.22
C THR A 56 48.34 -17.26 28.98
N THR A 57 48.63 -17.51 30.26
CA THR A 57 47.86 -18.44 31.11
C THR A 57 46.41 -17.97 31.33
N VAL A 58 46.21 -16.66 31.51
CA VAL A 58 44.86 -16.08 31.66
C VAL A 58 44.10 -16.19 30.33
N LEU A 59 44.74 -15.88 29.21
CA LEU A 59 44.12 -15.99 27.89
C LEU A 59 43.74 -17.44 27.56
N THR A 60 44.62 -18.41 27.85
CA THR A 60 44.30 -19.84 27.65
C THR A 60 43.14 -20.28 28.54
N SER A 61 43.07 -19.81 29.78
CA SER A 61 41.95 -20.13 30.68
C SER A 61 40.63 -19.53 30.20
N ILE A 62 40.64 -18.30 29.68
CA ILE A 62 39.47 -17.65 29.07
C ILE A 62 39.04 -18.40 27.80
N GLU A 63 40.00 -18.82 26.98
CA GLU A 63 39.72 -19.58 25.77
C GLU A 63 39.11 -20.95 26.08
N GLU A 64 39.63 -21.66 27.09
CA GLU A 64 39.08 -22.93 27.57
C GLU A 64 37.65 -22.75 28.12
N ASP A 65 37.39 -21.73 28.94
CA ASP A 65 36.05 -21.42 29.46
C ASP A 65 35.09 -21.04 28.32
N TYR A 66 35.55 -20.26 27.33
CA TYR A 66 34.77 -19.94 26.16
C TYR A 66 34.41 -21.19 25.37
N ARG A 67 35.40 -22.04 25.04
CA ARG A 67 35.19 -23.32 24.35
C ARG A 67 34.25 -24.25 25.11
N ALA A 68 34.34 -24.30 26.44
CA ALA A 68 33.44 -25.09 27.29
C ALA A 68 31.98 -24.58 27.22
N ARG A 69 31.78 -23.25 27.10
CA ARG A 69 30.44 -22.63 27.01
C ARG A 69 29.89 -22.55 25.59
N MET A 70 30.71 -22.76 24.56
CA MET A 70 30.28 -22.68 23.16
C MET A 70 29.04 -23.53 22.82
N PRO A 71 28.91 -24.79 23.27
CA PRO A 71 27.70 -25.58 23.00
C PRO A 71 26.43 -24.94 23.59
N TYR A 72 26.54 -24.34 24.77
CA TYR A 72 25.43 -23.64 25.43
C TYR A 72 25.07 -22.34 24.71
N LEU A 73 26.07 -21.55 24.29
CA LEU A 73 25.84 -20.34 23.49
C LEU A 73 25.19 -20.66 22.13
N ALA A 74 25.62 -21.75 21.48
CA ALA A 74 25.00 -22.24 20.26
C ALA A 74 23.55 -22.68 20.49
N TYR A 75 23.28 -23.39 21.60
CA TYR A 75 21.92 -23.74 22.02
C TYR A 75 21.05 -22.50 22.24
N LEU A 76 21.52 -21.50 23.00
CA LEU A 76 20.79 -20.26 23.25
C LEU A 76 20.49 -19.51 21.95
N THR A 77 21.46 -19.42 21.05
CA THR A 77 21.30 -18.75 19.75
C THR A 77 20.26 -19.47 18.90
N ARG A 78 20.33 -20.81 18.81
CA ARG A 78 19.36 -21.63 18.09
C ARG A 78 17.97 -21.55 18.71
N SER A 79 17.87 -21.58 20.04
CA SER A 79 16.62 -21.45 20.78
C SER A 79 15.98 -20.09 20.54
N ARG A 80 16.77 -19.00 20.59
CA ARG A 80 16.31 -17.65 20.25
C ARG A 80 15.80 -17.57 18.81
N GLN A 81 16.55 -18.10 17.84
CA GLN A 81 16.12 -18.13 16.45
C GLN A 81 14.84 -18.94 16.25
N ALA A 82 14.72 -20.09 16.92
CA ALA A 82 13.50 -20.89 16.90
C ALA A 82 12.30 -20.12 17.48
N LEU A 83 12.50 -19.43 18.61
CA LEU A 83 11.46 -18.61 19.25
C LEU A 83 11.03 -17.42 18.37
N LEU A 84 11.98 -16.74 17.71
CA LEU A 84 11.66 -15.68 16.75
C LEU A 84 10.89 -16.23 15.55
N GLY A 85 11.27 -17.43 15.08
CA GLY A 85 10.55 -18.13 14.01
C GLY A 85 9.13 -18.51 14.40
N THR A 86 8.91 -19.02 15.62
CA THR A 86 7.57 -19.34 16.13
C THR A 86 6.74 -18.08 16.37
N HIS A 87 7.32 -17.01 16.88
CA HIS A 87 6.66 -15.71 17.02
C HIS A 87 6.13 -15.20 15.68
N ALA A 88 7.01 -15.08 14.67
CA ALA A 88 6.63 -14.64 13.33
C ALA A 88 5.62 -15.58 12.64
N HIS A 89 5.59 -16.87 13.02
CA HIS A 89 4.55 -17.79 12.57
C HIS A 89 3.20 -17.52 13.23
N LEU A 90 3.18 -17.32 14.55
CA LEU A 90 1.97 -16.99 15.31
C LEU A 90 1.36 -15.66 14.88
N GLU A 91 2.17 -14.63 14.62
CA GLU A 91 1.70 -13.35 14.07
C GLU A 91 1.01 -13.53 12.72
N ARG A 92 1.62 -14.27 11.79
CA ARG A 92 0.99 -14.58 10.50
C ARG A 92 -0.31 -15.37 10.63
N LEU A 93 -0.38 -16.29 11.61
CA LEU A 93 -1.61 -17.01 11.90
C LEU A 93 -2.70 -16.09 12.46
N LEU A 94 -2.34 -15.17 13.36
CA LEU A 94 -3.24 -14.17 13.92
C LEU A 94 -3.81 -13.28 12.81
N ASP A 95 -2.95 -12.75 11.94
CA ASP A 95 -3.36 -11.94 10.78
C ASP A 95 -4.29 -12.69 9.84
N ARG A 96 -4.05 -14.00 9.66
CA ARG A 96 -4.92 -14.85 8.83
C ARG A 96 -6.29 -15.04 9.48
N VAL A 97 -6.33 -15.31 10.78
CA VAL A 97 -7.60 -15.48 11.52
C VAL A 97 -8.40 -14.17 11.53
N GLN A 98 -7.74 -13.03 11.75
CA GLN A 98 -8.38 -11.71 11.69
C GLN A 98 -8.94 -11.40 10.29
N ARG A 99 -8.17 -11.68 9.23
CA ARG A 99 -8.66 -11.55 7.85
C ARG A 99 -9.85 -12.47 7.56
N ASN A 100 -9.80 -13.72 8.00
CA ASN A 100 -10.91 -14.66 7.83
C ASN A 100 -12.17 -14.17 8.57
N LYS A 101 -12.04 -13.68 9.81
CA LYS A 101 -13.14 -13.08 10.56
C LYS A 101 -13.77 -11.93 9.77
N LEU A 102 -12.95 -11.03 9.22
CA LEU A 102 -13.42 -9.90 8.42
C LEU A 102 -14.16 -10.36 7.14
N ILE A 103 -13.62 -11.34 6.43
CA ILE A 103 -14.25 -11.89 5.21
C ILE A 103 -15.59 -12.55 5.56
N CYS A 104 -15.64 -13.39 6.59
CA CYS A 104 -16.87 -14.03 7.03
C CYS A 104 -17.94 -13.00 7.42
N LYS A 105 -17.54 -11.94 8.14
CA LYS A 105 -18.43 -10.81 8.47
C LYS A 105 -19.02 -10.18 7.21
N LYS A 106 -18.17 -9.82 6.24
CA LYS A 106 -18.62 -9.20 4.98
C LYS A 106 -19.54 -10.12 4.18
N CYS A 107 -19.23 -11.41 4.08
CA CYS A 107 -20.08 -12.39 3.40
C CYS A 107 -21.44 -12.53 4.09
N PHE A 108 -21.47 -12.57 5.43
CA PHE A 108 -22.70 -12.65 6.20
C PHE A 108 -23.59 -11.43 5.94
N ILE A 109 -23.03 -10.22 6.10
CA ILE A 109 -23.73 -8.95 5.82
C ILE A 109 -24.24 -8.90 4.38
N SER A 110 -23.40 -9.28 3.41
CA SER A 110 -23.80 -9.34 2.00
C SER A 110 -24.99 -10.27 1.77
N ASN A 111 -25.03 -11.44 2.43
CA ASN A 111 -26.16 -12.36 2.32
C ASN A 111 -27.43 -11.78 2.98
N CYS A 112 -27.32 -11.15 4.15
CA CYS A 112 -28.44 -10.47 4.80
C CYS A 112 -29.01 -9.35 3.92
N VAL A 113 -28.15 -8.54 3.30
CA VAL A 113 -28.58 -7.52 2.35
C VAL A 113 -29.23 -8.14 1.11
N THR A 114 -28.70 -9.25 0.61
CA THR A 114 -29.31 -9.94 -0.54
C THR A 114 -30.74 -10.37 -0.22
N LEU A 115 -30.96 -11.03 0.93
CA LEU A 115 -32.31 -11.41 1.39
C LEU A 115 -33.24 -10.19 1.56
N PHE A 116 -32.71 -9.10 2.13
CA PHE A 116 -33.45 -7.85 2.30
C PHE A 116 -33.91 -7.24 0.96
N LEU A 117 -33.03 -7.26 -0.05
CA LEU A 117 -33.31 -6.72 -1.39
C LEU A 117 -34.21 -7.64 -2.21
N GLU A 118 -34.08 -8.97 -2.07
CA GLU A 118 -34.95 -9.95 -2.73
C GLU A 118 -36.42 -9.75 -2.36
N ALA A 119 -36.72 -9.42 -1.10
CA ALA A 119 -38.07 -9.09 -0.66
C ALA A 119 -38.64 -7.83 -1.35
N ARG A 120 -37.76 -6.96 -1.87
CA ARG A 120 -38.09 -5.66 -2.48
C ARG A 120 -37.86 -5.63 -4.00
N GLU A 121 -37.68 -6.80 -4.61
CA GLU A 121 -37.31 -6.92 -6.03
C GLU A 121 -38.29 -6.21 -6.98
N LYS A 122 -39.60 -6.24 -6.70
CA LYS A 122 -40.61 -5.54 -7.51
C LYS A 122 -40.42 -4.02 -7.48
N GLU A 123 -40.10 -3.48 -6.31
CA GLU A 123 -39.85 -2.06 -6.15
C GLU A 123 -38.56 -1.65 -6.85
N ILE A 124 -37.49 -2.42 -6.68
CA ILE A 124 -36.20 -2.19 -7.34
C ILE A 124 -36.38 -2.18 -8.87
N ASN A 125 -37.17 -3.11 -9.43
CA ASN A 125 -37.44 -3.12 -10.87
C ASN A 125 -38.25 -1.89 -11.33
N THR A 126 -39.19 -1.42 -10.51
CA THR A 126 -39.94 -0.18 -10.78
C THR A 126 -39.00 1.03 -10.78
N PHE A 127 -38.11 1.09 -9.80
CA PHE A 127 -37.05 2.10 -9.72
C PHE A 127 -36.14 2.07 -10.95
N ILE A 128 -35.63 0.89 -11.37
CA ILE A 128 -34.75 0.76 -12.55
C ILE A 128 -35.45 1.26 -13.82
N ASN A 129 -36.73 0.94 -14.00
CA ASN A 129 -37.51 1.43 -15.15
C ASN A 129 -37.72 2.94 -15.10
N GLY A 130 -37.98 3.49 -13.92
CA GLY A 130 -38.07 4.93 -13.69
C GLY A 130 -36.74 5.64 -13.97
N PHE A 131 -35.62 5.10 -13.50
CA PHE A 131 -34.27 5.63 -13.73
C PHE A 131 -33.93 5.73 -15.22
N ARG A 132 -34.42 4.77 -16.02
CA ARG A 132 -34.22 4.76 -17.48
C ARG A 132 -35.09 5.77 -18.21
N SER A 133 -36.36 5.91 -17.80
CA SER A 133 -37.38 6.59 -18.61
C SER A 133 -37.69 8.00 -18.14
N ASN A 134 -37.49 8.29 -16.85
CA ASN A 134 -38.01 9.50 -16.20
C ASN A 134 -36.91 10.51 -15.82
N CYS A 135 -35.63 10.16 -16.00
CA CYS A 135 -34.50 11.01 -15.61
C CYS A 135 -33.67 11.39 -16.85
N PRO A 136 -33.95 12.52 -17.51
CA PRO A 136 -33.21 12.95 -18.70
C PRO A 136 -31.80 13.46 -18.37
N THR A 137 -31.58 14.07 -17.21
CA THR A 137 -30.28 14.67 -16.87
C THR A 137 -29.47 13.83 -15.86
N PRO A 138 -28.13 13.96 -15.85
CA PRO A 138 -27.28 13.30 -14.84
C PRO A 138 -27.63 13.71 -13.39
N ASP A 139 -27.93 14.98 -13.14
CA ASP A 139 -28.26 15.47 -11.79
C ASP A 139 -29.58 14.88 -11.28
N GLU A 140 -30.59 14.78 -12.15
CA GLU A 140 -31.85 14.12 -11.80
C GLU A 140 -31.65 12.63 -11.53
N LYS A 141 -30.79 11.96 -12.30
CA LYS A 141 -30.41 10.55 -12.06
C LYS A 141 -29.74 10.37 -10.70
N CYS A 142 -28.81 11.26 -10.34
CA CYS A 142 -28.15 11.24 -9.03
C CYS A 142 -29.16 11.41 -7.90
N ARG A 143 -30.00 12.45 -7.96
CA ARG A 143 -31.04 12.69 -6.95
C ARG A 143 -32.03 11.53 -6.84
N PHE A 144 -32.40 10.91 -7.96
CA PHE A 144 -33.32 9.78 -7.97
C PHE A 144 -32.71 8.54 -7.29
N VAL A 145 -31.41 8.30 -7.50
CA VAL A 145 -30.66 7.24 -6.81
C VAL A 145 -30.54 7.54 -5.31
N GLU A 146 -30.17 8.76 -4.94
CA GLU A 146 -30.02 9.18 -3.54
C GLU A 146 -31.31 8.99 -2.74
N GLN A 147 -32.44 9.47 -3.28
CA GLN A 147 -33.76 9.30 -2.65
C GLN A 147 -34.15 7.83 -2.47
N PHE A 148 -33.82 6.99 -3.45
CA PHE A 148 -34.12 5.57 -3.37
C PHE A 148 -33.22 4.85 -2.35
N LEU A 149 -31.93 5.21 -2.29
CA LEU A 149 -31.01 4.68 -1.29
C LEU A 149 -31.40 5.10 0.13
N GLU A 150 -31.74 6.38 0.36
CA GLU A 150 -32.21 6.88 1.65
C GLU A 150 -33.44 6.12 2.14
N LYS A 151 -34.39 5.86 1.23
CA LYS A 151 -35.56 5.02 1.52
C LYS A 151 -35.13 3.62 1.96
N LEU A 152 -34.27 2.95 1.18
CA LEU A 152 -33.80 1.60 1.52
C LEU A 152 -33.02 1.55 2.85
N TYR A 153 -32.25 2.59 3.17
CA TYR A 153 -31.53 2.67 4.44
C TYR A 153 -32.48 2.77 5.63
N THR A 154 -33.51 3.60 5.52
CA THR A 154 -34.55 3.72 6.56
C THR A 154 -35.33 2.42 6.73
N GLU A 155 -35.61 1.70 5.63
CA GLU A 155 -36.25 0.39 5.70
C GLU A 155 -35.34 -0.69 6.28
N LEU A 156 -34.02 -0.63 6.04
CA LEU A 156 -33.04 -1.54 6.65
C LEU A 156 -32.99 -1.35 8.17
N ASP A 157 -33.00 -0.10 8.63
CA ASP A 157 -33.00 0.23 10.06
C ASP A 157 -34.23 -0.32 10.81
N GLN A 158 -35.33 -0.53 10.09
CA GLN A 158 -36.59 -1.07 10.64
C GLN A 158 -36.72 -2.59 10.47
N ASP A 159 -35.77 -3.24 9.79
CA ASP A 159 -35.84 -4.66 9.47
C ASP A 159 -35.56 -5.55 10.69
N GLU A 160 -36.39 -6.56 10.91
CA GLU A 160 -36.27 -7.46 12.06
C GLU A 160 -34.95 -8.23 12.10
N VAL A 161 -34.36 -8.56 10.93
CA VAL A 161 -33.08 -9.28 10.84
C VAL A 161 -31.91 -8.40 11.29
N TRP A 162 -32.06 -7.08 11.17
CA TRP A 162 -31.04 -6.08 11.52
C TRP A 162 -31.24 -5.50 12.92
N LEU A 163 -32.28 -5.94 13.63
CA LEU A 163 -32.61 -5.53 14.98
C LEU A 163 -31.50 -5.99 15.95
N GLY A 164 -30.67 -5.05 16.40
CA GLY A 164 -29.49 -5.32 17.24
C GLY A 164 -28.14 -5.36 16.51
N ALA A 165 -28.12 -5.06 15.20
CA ALA A 165 -26.87 -4.80 14.49
C ALA A 165 -26.12 -3.60 15.12
N SER A 166 -24.80 -3.66 15.18
CA SER A 166 -23.98 -2.50 15.57
C SER A 166 -23.98 -1.46 14.46
N ASP A 167 -23.62 -0.22 14.77
CA ASP A 167 -23.54 0.86 13.76
C ASP A 167 -22.55 0.49 12.64
N ASP A 168 -21.41 -0.12 12.98
CA ASP A 168 -20.46 -0.66 12.00
C ASP A 168 -21.08 -1.71 11.06
N HIS A 169 -22.04 -2.51 11.54
CA HIS A 169 -22.71 -3.51 10.71
C HIS A 169 -23.74 -2.87 9.79
N ARG A 170 -24.48 -1.86 10.28
CA ARG A 170 -25.43 -1.09 9.48
C ARG A 170 -24.74 -0.34 8.35
N GLU A 171 -23.63 0.33 8.64
CA GLU A 171 -22.85 1.03 7.62
C GLU A 171 -22.33 0.09 6.53
N GLU A 172 -21.81 -1.10 6.91
CA GLU A 172 -21.45 -2.13 5.93
C GLU A 172 -22.67 -2.63 5.13
N GLY A 173 -23.86 -2.66 5.73
CA GLY A 173 -25.12 -2.95 5.07
C GLY A 173 -25.50 -1.89 4.04
N TYR A 174 -25.41 -0.60 4.38
CA TYR A 174 -25.67 0.52 3.46
C TYR A 174 -24.75 0.48 2.26
N ILE A 175 -23.45 0.25 2.47
CA ILE A 175 -22.46 0.10 1.40
C ILE A 175 -22.82 -1.07 0.48
N ALA A 176 -23.28 -2.20 1.05
CA ALA A 176 -23.69 -3.36 0.27
C ALA A 176 -24.99 -3.10 -0.54
N ILE A 177 -25.96 -2.37 0.01
CA ILE A 177 -27.17 -1.93 -0.70
C ILE A 177 -26.79 -1.01 -1.86
N GLU A 178 -26.01 0.05 -1.59
CA GLU A 178 -25.55 0.99 -2.62
C GLU A 178 -24.84 0.22 -3.75
N ARG A 179 -23.98 -0.72 -3.40
CA ARG A 179 -23.26 -1.54 -4.38
C ARG A 179 -24.18 -2.39 -5.24
N ASP A 180 -25.22 -3.01 -4.67
CA ASP A 180 -26.17 -3.81 -5.44
C ASP A 180 -26.98 -2.92 -6.40
N ILE A 181 -27.58 -1.84 -5.88
CA ILE A 181 -28.39 -0.90 -6.67
C ILE A 181 -27.57 -0.28 -7.80
N MET A 182 -26.39 0.28 -7.50
CA MET A 182 -25.47 0.82 -8.51
C MET A 182 -25.05 -0.26 -9.52
N GLY A 183 -24.87 -1.51 -9.07
CA GLY A 183 -24.55 -2.65 -9.92
C GLY A 183 -25.64 -2.96 -10.95
N ARG A 184 -26.92 -2.78 -10.60
CA ARG A 184 -28.10 -3.01 -11.47
C ARG A 184 -28.34 -1.87 -12.47
N ILE A 185 -28.07 -0.63 -12.08
CA ILE A 185 -28.23 0.55 -12.97
C ILE A 185 -26.96 0.90 -13.76
N TYR A 186 -25.85 0.21 -13.50
CA TYR A 186 -24.50 0.57 -13.98
C TYR A 186 -24.45 0.96 -15.46
N SER A 187 -25.06 0.18 -16.36
CA SER A 187 -25.00 0.46 -17.81
C SER A 187 -25.60 1.83 -18.18
N PHE A 188 -26.68 2.24 -17.50
CA PHE A 188 -27.39 3.49 -17.78
C PHE A 188 -26.85 4.68 -16.98
N ALA A 189 -26.20 4.39 -15.85
CA ALA A 189 -25.55 5.37 -15.00
C ALA A 189 -24.15 5.73 -15.52
N PHE A 190 -23.40 4.75 -16.05
CA PHE A 190 -22.06 4.91 -16.57
C PHE A 190 -22.03 5.56 -17.97
N TYR A 191 -22.99 5.22 -18.84
CA TYR A 191 -23.19 5.85 -20.15
C TYR A 191 -24.54 6.56 -20.21
N PRO A 192 -24.70 7.73 -19.56
CA PRO A 192 -25.98 8.43 -19.50
C PRO A 192 -26.53 8.80 -20.89
N ASN A 193 -25.66 9.03 -21.89
CA ASN A 193 -26.01 9.36 -23.28
C ASN A 193 -25.88 8.16 -24.24
N GLY A 194 -25.68 6.94 -23.71
CA GLY A 194 -25.53 5.73 -24.51
C GLY A 194 -24.31 5.76 -25.46
N ASP A 195 -24.54 5.49 -26.74
CA ASP A 195 -23.48 5.32 -27.74
C ASP A 195 -22.59 6.55 -27.94
N ILE A 196 -23.10 7.75 -27.64
CA ILE A 196 -22.32 8.99 -27.72
C ILE A 196 -21.15 8.95 -26.73
N ASP A 197 -21.40 8.51 -25.49
CA ASP A 197 -20.36 8.41 -24.47
C ASP A 197 -19.36 7.30 -24.81
N VAL A 198 -19.84 6.19 -25.38
CA VAL A 198 -19.01 5.06 -25.83
C VAL A 198 -18.05 5.50 -26.95
N GLU A 199 -18.54 6.22 -27.97
CA GLU A 199 -17.69 6.67 -29.08
C GLU A 199 -16.70 7.75 -28.64
N ARG A 200 -17.12 8.63 -27.72
CA ARG A 200 -16.23 9.61 -27.08
C ARG A 200 -15.06 8.92 -26.36
N ASP A 201 -15.35 7.89 -25.57
CA ASP A 201 -14.33 7.12 -24.86
C ASP A 201 -13.43 6.34 -25.81
N LYS A 202 -13.98 5.77 -26.88
CA LYS A 202 -13.21 5.06 -27.90
C LYS A 202 -12.22 5.99 -28.60
N THR A 203 -12.67 7.16 -29.02
CA THR A 203 -11.82 8.20 -29.63
C THR A 203 -10.68 8.58 -28.69
N PHE A 204 -10.96 8.76 -27.40
CA PHE A 204 -9.93 9.06 -26.41
C PHE A 204 -8.96 7.90 -26.18
N THR A 205 -9.46 6.66 -26.09
CA THR A 205 -8.64 5.45 -25.93
C THR A 205 -7.69 5.26 -27.10
N GLU A 206 -8.15 5.54 -28.33
CA GLU A 206 -7.34 5.51 -29.55
C GLU A 206 -6.27 6.61 -29.54
N HIS A 207 -6.60 7.84 -29.12
CA HIS A 207 -5.64 8.92 -28.92
C HIS A 207 -4.53 8.52 -27.93
N VAL A 208 -4.89 8.00 -26.75
CA VAL A 208 -3.93 7.54 -25.74
C VAL A 208 -3.07 6.39 -26.28
N LYS A 209 -3.64 5.48 -27.08
CA LYS A 209 -2.89 4.40 -27.72
C LYS A 209 -1.83 4.91 -28.69
N GLN A 210 -2.11 5.99 -29.43
CA GLN A 210 -1.10 6.64 -30.27
C GLN A 210 0.00 7.28 -29.40
N LEU A 211 -0.38 7.94 -28.31
CA LEU A 211 0.58 8.50 -27.35
C LEU A 211 1.47 7.42 -26.71
N GLN A 212 0.98 6.21 -26.47
CA GLN A 212 1.80 5.13 -25.90
C GLN A 212 3.05 4.82 -26.74
N GLY A 213 2.97 4.99 -28.07
CA GLY A 213 4.09 4.77 -29.00
C GLY A 213 5.08 5.93 -29.10
N ILE A 214 4.67 7.14 -28.70
CA ILE A 214 5.46 8.38 -28.86
C ILE A 214 6.02 8.87 -27.52
N VAL A 215 5.21 8.77 -26.47
CA VAL A 215 5.55 9.23 -25.12
C VAL A 215 6.39 8.16 -24.43
N ASP A 216 7.70 8.34 -24.51
CA ASP A 216 8.68 7.60 -23.72
C ASP A 216 8.97 8.31 -22.38
N ILE A 217 9.83 7.72 -21.55
CA ILE A 217 10.21 8.26 -20.23
C ILE A 217 10.96 9.60 -20.38
N ASN A 218 11.57 9.87 -21.54
CA ASN A 218 12.34 11.09 -21.81
C ASN A 218 11.52 12.17 -22.52
N HIS A 219 10.24 11.91 -22.81
CA HIS A 219 9.40 12.79 -23.59
C HIS A 219 9.24 14.14 -22.88
N LYS A 220 9.32 15.23 -23.67
CA LYS A 220 9.27 16.61 -23.15
C LYS A 220 7.99 16.94 -22.37
N ALA A 221 6.91 16.19 -22.62
CA ALA A 221 5.62 16.33 -21.94
C ALA A 221 5.62 15.74 -20.52
N VAL A 222 6.47 14.74 -20.23
CA VAL A 222 6.39 13.99 -18.96
C VAL A 222 7.55 14.34 -18.02
N ARG A 223 8.61 15.04 -18.46
CA ARG A 223 9.63 15.69 -17.59
C ARG A 223 10.08 14.92 -16.31
N ILE A 224 10.20 13.59 -16.38
CA ILE A 224 10.56 12.77 -15.20
C ILE A 224 12.06 12.97 -14.86
N ARG A 225 12.33 13.32 -13.59
CA ARG A 225 13.71 13.44 -13.08
C ARG A 225 14.46 12.13 -13.21
N LYS A 226 15.78 12.20 -13.48
CA LYS A 226 16.62 11.02 -13.74
C LYS A 226 16.58 9.96 -12.64
N MET A 227 16.51 10.37 -11.38
CA MET A 227 16.47 9.48 -10.21
C MET A 227 15.29 8.50 -10.26
N TYR A 228 14.11 8.93 -10.72
CA TYR A 228 12.89 8.11 -10.73
C TYR A 228 12.76 7.20 -11.95
N ARG A 229 13.65 7.34 -12.95
CA ARG A 229 13.55 6.60 -14.22
C ARG A 229 13.81 5.10 -14.07
N LYS A 230 14.47 4.68 -13.00
CA LYS A 230 14.75 3.25 -12.73
C LYS A 230 13.47 2.46 -12.45
N GLU A 231 12.50 3.08 -11.78
CA GLU A 231 11.21 2.48 -11.42
C GLU A 231 10.13 2.71 -12.51
N ALA A 232 10.38 3.64 -13.44
CA ALA A 232 9.48 3.92 -14.55
C ALA A 232 9.43 2.72 -15.52
N PRO A 233 8.25 2.38 -16.10
CA PRO A 233 7.00 3.13 -16.09
C PRO A 233 6.02 2.75 -14.93
N TRP A 234 6.51 2.25 -13.80
CA TRP A 234 5.71 1.82 -12.63
C TRP A 234 4.63 0.77 -12.95
N PRO A 235 5.02 -0.47 -13.37
CA PRO A 235 4.08 -1.51 -13.75
C PRO A 235 3.04 -1.86 -12.67
N SER A 236 3.43 -1.84 -11.40
CA SER A 236 2.50 -2.10 -10.28
C SER A 236 1.37 -1.06 -10.20
N ALA A 237 1.69 0.22 -10.41
CA ALA A 237 0.68 1.28 -10.44
C ALA A 237 -0.23 1.17 -11.67
N GLN A 238 0.35 0.81 -12.83
CA GLN A 238 -0.44 0.54 -14.04
C GLN A 238 -1.44 -0.61 -13.82
N GLN A 239 -1.03 -1.66 -13.11
CA GLN A 239 -1.89 -2.79 -12.80
C GLN A 239 -3.07 -2.38 -11.93
N GLU A 240 -2.85 -1.56 -10.89
CA GLU A 240 -3.94 -1.01 -10.07
C GLU A 240 -4.94 -0.24 -10.93
N LEU A 241 -4.45 0.65 -11.80
CA LEU A 241 -5.30 1.45 -12.67
C LEU A 241 -6.03 0.62 -13.74
N ALA A 242 -5.40 -0.43 -14.28
CA ALA A 242 -6.00 -1.32 -15.26
C ALA A 242 -7.24 -2.06 -14.71
N THR A 243 -7.33 -2.24 -13.39
CA THR A 243 -8.48 -2.90 -12.75
C THR A 243 -9.71 -2.00 -12.59
N ILE A 244 -9.64 -0.70 -12.91
CA ILE A 244 -10.72 0.27 -12.66
C ILE A 244 -12.06 -0.13 -13.29
N ASN A 245 -12.05 -0.83 -14.42
CA ASN A 245 -13.26 -1.28 -15.11
C ASN A 245 -13.81 -2.63 -14.62
N ALA A 246 -13.07 -3.34 -13.77
CA ALA A 246 -13.60 -4.52 -13.07
C ALA A 246 -14.64 -4.13 -12.00
N TYR A 247 -14.62 -2.88 -11.56
CA TYR A 247 -15.51 -2.35 -10.53
C TYR A 247 -16.64 -1.50 -11.12
N LYS A 248 -17.85 -1.66 -10.55
CA LYS A 248 -19.05 -0.95 -10.98
C LYS A 248 -19.41 0.26 -10.12
N THR A 249 -19.09 0.25 -8.83
CA THR A 249 -19.41 1.34 -7.91
C THR A 249 -18.44 2.51 -8.09
N PRO A 250 -18.89 3.76 -7.91
CA PRO A 250 -18.00 4.92 -8.01
C PRO A 250 -16.91 4.89 -6.94
N THR A 251 -17.26 4.43 -5.73
CA THR A 251 -16.33 4.25 -4.60
C THR A 251 -15.21 3.25 -4.90
N ASP A 252 -15.52 2.10 -5.49
CA ASP A 252 -14.48 1.11 -5.79
C ASP A 252 -13.60 1.55 -6.97
N LYS A 253 -14.15 2.29 -7.95
CA LYS A 253 -13.36 2.94 -9.01
C LYS A 253 -12.38 3.97 -8.43
N LEU A 254 -12.85 4.81 -7.51
CA LEU A 254 -12.01 5.77 -6.78
C LEU A 254 -10.89 5.08 -5.99
N LYS A 255 -11.19 3.96 -5.31
CA LYS A 255 -10.17 3.19 -4.59
C LYS A 255 -9.09 2.63 -5.51
N CYS A 256 -9.41 2.28 -6.76
CA CYS A 256 -8.39 1.89 -7.75
C CYS A 256 -7.41 3.04 -8.03
N VAL A 257 -7.95 4.25 -8.19
CA VAL A 257 -7.15 5.46 -8.38
C VAL A 257 -6.29 5.75 -7.14
N GLN A 258 -6.85 5.66 -5.93
CA GLN A 258 -6.07 5.84 -4.70
C GLN A 258 -4.93 4.84 -4.57
N ARG A 259 -5.19 3.54 -4.83
CA ARG A 259 -4.14 2.51 -4.82
C ARG A 259 -3.06 2.79 -5.85
N CYS A 260 -3.43 3.24 -7.05
CA CYS A 260 -2.49 3.69 -8.07
C CYS A 260 -1.64 4.86 -7.56
N CYS A 261 -2.25 5.93 -7.05
CA CYS A 261 -1.55 7.11 -6.54
C CYS A 261 -0.60 6.78 -5.38
N PHE A 262 -1.06 5.98 -4.41
CA PHE A 262 -0.26 5.53 -3.28
C PHE A 262 0.92 4.65 -3.72
N THR A 263 0.70 3.75 -4.68
CA THR A 263 1.76 2.90 -5.24
C THR A 263 2.84 3.74 -5.92
N ILE A 264 2.46 4.75 -6.71
CA ILE A 264 3.41 5.69 -7.31
C ILE A 264 4.20 6.42 -6.23
N MET A 265 3.51 7.02 -5.24
CA MET A 265 4.16 7.78 -4.17
C MET A 265 5.17 6.93 -3.38
N ASN A 266 4.82 5.69 -3.06
CA ASN A 266 5.72 4.76 -2.39
C ASN A 266 6.95 4.44 -3.23
N LEU A 267 6.78 4.17 -4.52
CA LEU A 267 7.89 3.87 -5.43
C LEU A 267 8.83 5.08 -5.59
N LEU A 268 8.27 6.29 -5.66
CA LEU A 268 9.07 7.52 -5.69
C LEU A 268 9.86 7.72 -4.38
N ASN A 269 9.21 7.53 -3.22
CA ASN A 269 9.88 7.67 -1.92
C ASN A 269 10.97 6.62 -1.70
N MET A 270 10.80 5.38 -2.17
CA MET A 270 11.84 4.36 -2.11
C MET A 270 13.06 4.74 -2.97
N ALA A 271 12.84 5.32 -4.16
CA ALA A 271 13.91 5.83 -5.00
C ALA A 271 14.65 7.02 -4.35
N CYS A 272 13.94 7.91 -3.63
CA CYS A 272 14.58 9.00 -2.87
C CYS A 272 15.43 8.49 -1.71
N ALA A 273 14.95 7.47 -0.98
CA ALA A 273 15.64 6.91 0.17
C ALA A 273 17.00 6.29 -0.21
N SER A 274 17.11 5.71 -1.41
CA SER A 274 18.40 5.18 -1.90
C SER A 274 19.42 6.27 -2.24
N ASP A 275 18.98 7.46 -2.65
CA ASP A 275 19.83 8.55 -3.13
C ASP A 275 19.97 9.72 -2.12
N GLN A 276 19.52 9.55 -0.86
CA GLN A 276 19.54 10.58 0.22
C GLN A 276 18.91 11.92 -0.20
N CYS A 277 17.83 11.87 -0.97
CA CYS A 277 17.11 13.04 -1.46
C CYS A 277 15.87 13.37 -0.61
N GLU A 278 15.37 14.60 -0.73
CA GLU A 278 14.08 15.00 -0.16
C GLU A 278 12.93 14.08 -0.63
N PRO A 279 11.88 13.88 0.19
CA PRO A 279 10.70 13.10 -0.19
C PRO A 279 10.06 13.62 -1.48
N ALA A 280 9.45 12.71 -2.25
CA ALA A 280 8.85 13.06 -3.53
C ALA A 280 7.67 14.03 -3.34
N GLY A 281 7.73 15.17 -4.04
CA GLY A 281 6.67 16.18 -4.03
C GLY A 281 5.67 16.02 -5.18
N ALA A 282 4.71 16.94 -5.27
CA ALA A 282 3.72 16.97 -6.36
C ALA A 282 4.36 17.08 -7.75
N ASP A 283 5.46 17.82 -7.88
CA ASP A 283 6.21 18.02 -9.13
C ASP A 283 6.87 16.73 -9.64
N ASP A 284 7.12 15.77 -8.75
CA ASP A 284 7.67 14.45 -9.11
C ASP A 284 6.55 13.43 -9.35
N PHE A 285 5.44 13.57 -8.61
CA PHE A 285 4.29 12.69 -8.69
C PHE A 285 3.45 12.87 -9.95
N VAL A 286 3.05 14.10 -10.30
CA VAL A 286 2.12 14.37 -11.41
C VAL A 286 2.65 13.81 -12.74
N PRO A 287 3.92 14.00 -13.10
CA PRO A 287 4.41 13.47 -14.37
C PRO A 287 4.52 11.94 -14.37
N ALA A 288 4.82 11.32 -13.23
CA ALA A 288 4.76 9.87 -13.08
C ALA A 288 3.32 9.34 -13.29
N LEU A 289 2.33 10.01 -12.69
CA LEU A 289 0.91 9.67 -12.86
C LEU A 289 0.46 9.81 -14.32
N VAL A 290 0.84 10.87 -15.02
CA VAL A 290 0.54 11.04 -16.46
C VAL A 290 1.12 9.88 -17.27
N LEU A 291 2.38 9.47 -17.01
CA LEU A 291 2.98 8.33 -17.72
C LEU A 291 2.22 7.04 -17.41
N VAL A 292 1.83 6.81 -16.16
CA VAL A 292 1.05 5.63 -15.75
C VAL A 292 -0.31 5.61 -16.44
N VAL A 293 -1.03 6.73 -16.51
CA VAL A 293 -2.31 6.85 -17.23
C VAL A 293 -2.14 6.50 -18.71
N ILE A 294 -1.10 7.05 -19.36
CA ILE A 294 -0.82 6.77 -20.78
C ILE A 294 -0.47 5.29 -20.97
N LYS A 295 0.44 4.73 -20.17
CA LYS A 295 0.92 3.35 -20.33
C LYS A 295 -0.14 2.31 -19.93
N ALA A 296 -0.97 2.57 -18.95
CA ALA A 296 -2.08 1.70 -18.57
C ALA A 296 -3.24 1.75 -19.58
N ASN A 297 -3.58 2.94 -20.09
CA ASN A 297 -4.70 3.19 -21.01
C ASN A 297 -5.98 2.38 -20.69
N PRO A 298 -6.52 2.48 -19.46
CA PRO A 298 -7.75 1.78 -19.14
C PRO A 298 -8.89 2.29 -20.04
N PRO A 299 -9.80 1.41 -20.50
CA PRO A 299 -10.91 1.85 -21.33
C PRO A 299 -11.87 2.77 -20.55
N SER A 300 -12.67 3.55 -21.28
CA SER A 300 -13.75 4.34 -20.71
C SER A 300 -13.35 5.34 -19.60
N LEU A 301 -12.17 5.95 -19.74
CA LEU A 301 -11.65 6.92 -18.78
C LEU A 301 -12.56 8.14 -18.60
N LEU A 302 -13.12 8.68 -19.69
CA LEU A 302 -13.93 9.89 -19.62
C LEU A 302 -15.28 9.60 -18.97
N SER A 303 -15.92 8.49 -19.32
CA SER A 303 -17.14 8.06 -18.64
C SER A 303 -16.89 7.67 -17.18
N THR A 304 -15.71 7.13 -16.85
CA THR A 304 -15.32 6.90 -15.45
C THR A 304 -15.24 8.20 -14.65
N ILE A 305 -14.62 9.24 -15.22
CA ILE A 305 -14.53 10.54 -14.56
C ILE A 305 -15.92 11.15 -14.35
N GLN A 306 -16.76 11.13 -15.39
CA GLN A 306 -18.13 11.64 -15.34
C GLN A 306 -18.97 10.88 -14.31
N TYR A 307 -18.90 9.55 -14.32
CA TYR A 307 -19.65 8.69 -13.42
C TYR A 307 -19.32 8.93 -11.95
N VAL A 308 -18.03 8.95 -11.58
CA VAL A 308 -17.63 9.20 -10.19
C VAL A 308 -17.94 10.64 -9.78
N SER A 309 -17.72 11.62 -10.65
CA SER A 309 -18.05 13.03 -10.37
C SER A 309 -19.54 13.22 -10.08
N ASN A 310 -20.40 12.52 -10.81
CA ASN A 310 -21.85 12.63 -10.65
C ASN A 310 -22.34 11.90 -9.39
N PHE A 311 -21.99 10.62 -9.20
CA PHE A 311 -22.56 9.79 -8.13
C PHE A 311 -21.80 9.85 -6.79
N TYR A 312 -20.57 10.38 -6.79
CA TYR A 312 -19.73 10.44 -5.58
C TYR A 312 -19.01 11.78 -5.39
N GLY A 313 -19.12 12.73 -6.33
CA GLY A 313 -18.38 13.99 -6.28
C GLY A 313 -18.62 14.81 -5.00
N GLN A 314 -19.86 14.86 -4.51
CA GLN A 314 -20.21 15.58 -3.27
C GLN A 314 -19.67 14.93 -2.00
N ARG A 315 -19.31 13.64 -2.06
CA ARG A 315 -18.80 12.85 -0.93
C ARG A 315 -17.26 12.82 -0.88
N LEU A 316 -16.58 13.32 -1.91
CA LEU A 316 -15.12 13.38 -1.96
C LEU A 316 -14.57 14.28 -0.85
N SER A 317 -13.70 13.74 -0.01
CA SER A 317 -13.04 14.49 1.07
C SER A 317 -11.61 14.02 1.32
N GLY A 318 -10.78 14.87 1.95
CA GLY A 318 -9.42 14.52 2.35
C GLY A 318 -8.54 13.96 1.23
N GLU A 319 -7.93 12.80 1.48
CA GLU A 319 -7.01 12.12 0.54
C GLU A 319 -7.71 11.55 -0.70
N GLU A 320 -8.98 11.20 -0.60
CA GLU A 320 -9.81 10.75 -1.72
C GLU A 320 -9.96 11.86 -2.75
N ALA A 321 -10.35 13.05 -2.28
CA ALA A 321 -10.49 14.23 -3.13
C ALA A 321 -9.17 14.61 -3.81
N TRP A 322 -8.06 14.57 -3.06
CA TRP A 322 -6.74 14.83 -3.62
C TRP A 322 -6.37 13.82 -4.72
N SER A 323 -6.46 12.52 -4.44
CA SER A 323 -6.09 11.46 -5.39
C SER A 323 -6.93 11.54 -6.67
N TRP A 324 -8.23 11.81 -6.51
CA TRP A 324 -9.16 11.97 -7.61
C TRP A 324 -8.87 13.21 -8.46
N MET A 325 -8.62 14.35 -7.82
CA MET A 325 -8.27 15.60 -8.51
C MET A 325 -7.00 15.44 -9.35
N GLN A 326 -5.97 14.81 -8.81
CA GLN A 326 -4.72 14.57 -9.54
C GLN A 326 -4.93 13.63 -10.73
N PHE A 327 -5.77 12.60 -10.58
CA PHE A 327 -6.13 11.71 -11.67
C PHE A 327 -6.91 12.42 -12.79
N CYS A 328 -7.92 13.20 -12.43
CA CYS A 328 -8.66 14.02 -13.39
C CYS A 328 -7.73 15.00 -14.12
N ALA A 329 -6.85 15.69 -13.40
CA ALA A 329 -5.86 16.59 -14.00
C ALA A 329 -4.90 15.86 -14.95
N ALA A 330 -4.45 14.65 -14.59
CA ALA A 330 -3.58 13.83 -15.46
C ALA A 330 -4.29 13.39 -16.74
N VAL A 331 -5.56 13.00 -16.66
CA VAL A 331 -6.38 12.62 -17.82
C VAL A 331 -6.64 13.84 -18.71
N GLU A 332 -6.99 15.00 -18.14
CA GLU A 332 -7.16 16.24 -18.90
C GLU A 332 -5.85 16.68 -19.57
N TYR A 333 -4.72 16.60 -18.86
CA TYR A 333 -3.41 16.90 -19.45
C TYR A 333 -3.10 15.97 -20.63
N THR A 334 -3.43 14.68 -20.53
CA THR A 334 -3.24 13.71 -21.60
C THR A 334 -4.00 14.09 -22.89
N LYS A 335 -5.16 14.73 -22.78
CA LYS A 335 -5.89 15.26 -23.95
C LYS A 335 -5.14 16.40 -24.65
N THR A 336 -4.35 17.18 -23.92
CA THR A 336 -3.60 18.33 -24.47
C THR A 336 -2.33 17.92 -25.21
N ILE A 337 -1.81 16.71 -24.96
CA ILE A 337 -0.61 16.20 -25.62
C ILE A 337 -0.96 15.90 -27.07
N ARG A 338 -0.28 16.58 -27.99
CA ARG A 338 -0.40 16.36 -29.44
C ARG A 338 0.49 15.20 -29.87
N ILE A 339 -0.06 14.36 -30.74
CA ILE A 339 0.62 13.25 -31.44
C ILE A 339 1.66 13.80 -32.41
#